data_AF-A0A0G0RKC1-F1
#
_entry.id   AF-A0A0G0RKC1-F1
#
_cell.length_a   1.000
_cell.length_b   1.000
_cell.length_c   1.000
_cell.angle_alpha   90.00
_cell.angle_beta   90.00
_cell.angle_gamma   90.00
#
_symmetry.space_group_name_H-M   'P 1'
#
loop_
_entity.id
_entity.type
_entity.pdbx_description
1 polymer ?
#
loop_
_entity_poly.entity_id
_entity_poly.type
_entity_poly.pdbx_seq_one_letter_code
_entity_poly.pdbx_strand_id
1 'polypeptide(L)'
;MPCILKQKTSQSPGIITFTQNEALYGFMAKSSKVKKYLEENSKNRKWIYGVHIQGDCSYLKEWPLEAWQSFIMWPDTKAPFLSNVPEEKLIDMNCINFMPDIEPPKDTVKKCDICVVSRPSKIKRITETIYTVKKLMTIRPESKVIFIVLDTRDISKGEKTYEKDNVDRRYFDLPLQVFTSEELKKISFLSSSMKSFGMFPVSHDLVTDIMAKSKFLLLTSHREGTPRVIAESLMAGTPCIISKNLRCGILDCLNDKNTLYLNDDIDSDASAIAKALDNYSDFSIDRKAMEKFRAEKNSPFLKKRLMNIITSLNCPAEGDWYLENLHLRLASHGIKHNFQFMKDEDSLFHWLDYVQHNNPYDEDGSWREEKINSSYILAKIKNIMDNITTRGKELAKNALKLKHPK
;
A
#
# COMPACT_ATOMS: atom_id res chain seq x y z
N MET A 1 -10.99 2.56 2.44
CA MET A 1 -11.34 1.37 3.18
C MET A 1 -10.11 1.09 3.98
N PRO A 2 -10.20 1.46 5.26
CA PRO A 2 -9.26 1.04 6.27
C PRO A 2 -9.17 -0.49 6.21
N CYS A 3 -7.99 -1.02 6.43
CA CYS A 3 -7.77 -2.47 6.39
C CYS A 3 -8.26 -3.09 7.70
N ILE A 4 -9.09 -4.13 7.60
CA ILE A 4 -9.58 -4.87 8.76
C ILE A 4 -8.64 -6.04 9.01
N LEU A 5 -7.99 -6.08 10.17
CA LEU A 5 -7.08 -7.18 10.51
C LEU A 5 -7.76 -8.28 11.31
N LYS A 6 -8.86 -7.95 11.98
CA LYS A 6 -9.63 -8.86 12.82
C LYS A 6 -11.08 -8.43 12.94
N GLN A 7 -11.98 -9.39 12.84
CA GLN A 7 -13.41 -9.18 13.07
C GLN A 7 -13.69 -8.88 14.55
N LYS A 8 -14.70 -8.04 14.79
CA LYS A 8 -15.26 -7.79 16.10
C LYS A 8 -16.24 -8.90 16.50
N THR A 9 -16.23 -9.30 17.77
CA THR A 9 -17.28 -10.15 18.37
C THR A 9 -17.98 -9.41 19.51
N SER A 10 -18.94 -10.06 20.18
CA SER A 10 -19.57 -9.50 21.38
C SER A 10 -18.60 -9.36 22.56
N GLN A 11 -17.56 -10.19 22.61
CA GLN A 11 -16.57 -10.23 23.70
C GLN A 11 -15.19 -9.69 23.31
N SER A 12 -14.90 -9.59 22.02
CA SER A 12 -13.57 -9.21 21.52
C SER A 12 -13.64 -7.98 20.60
N PRO A 13 -12.76 -6.98 20.78
CA PRO A 13 -12.68 -5.87 19.85
C PRO A 13 -12.26 -6.34 18.45
N GLY A 14 -12.76 -5.68 17.41
CA GLY A 14 -12.19 -5.80 16.08
C GLY A 14 -10.93 -4.94 15.94
N ILE A 15 -10.17 -5.13 14.87
CA ILE A 15 -8.95 -4.35 14.59
C ILE A 15 -9.03 -3.74 13.20
N ILE A 16 -8.87 -2.42 13.13
CA ILE A 16 -8.86 -1.63 11.89
C ILE A 16 -7.57 -0.82 11.82
N THR A 17 -6.94 -0.75 10.65
CA THR A 17 -5.80 0.13 10.38
C THR A 17 -6.15 1.16 9.30
N PHE A 18 -5.76 2.41 9.54
CA PHE A 18 -5.81 3.50 8.57
C PHE A 18 -4.43 3.74 7.98
N THR A 19 -4.35 4.25 6.75
CA THR A 19 -3.07 4.70 6.19
C THR A 19 -2.62 6.02 6.82
N GLN A 20 -1.32 6.35 6.73
CA GLN A 20 -0.82 7.65 7.20
C GLN A 20 -1.51 8.84 6.52
N ASN A 21 -1.91 8.70 5.26
CA ASN A 21 -2.60 9.78 4.55
C ASN A 21 -3.99 10.04 5.16
N GLU A 22 -4.72 8.98 5.50
CA GLU A 22 -6.02 9.08 6.18
C GLU A 22 -5.85 9.68 7.59
N ALA A 23 -4.83 9.23 8.34
CA ALA A 23 -4.55 9.70 9.69
C ALA A 23 -4.08 11.16 9.75
N LEU A 24 -3.26 11.62 8.80
CA LEU A 24 -2.66 12.96 8.80
C LEU A 24 -3.48 13.99 8.03
N TYR A 25 -4.17 13.57 6.97
CA TYR A 25 -4.80 14.48 6.02
C TYR A 25 -6.27 14.15 5.70
N GLY A 26 -6.74 12.96 6.09
CA GLY A 26 -8.14 12.54 5.94
C GLY A 26 -9.04 13.10 7.04
N PHE A 27 -10.25 12.54 7.16
CA PHE A 27 -11.20 12.97 8.19
C PHE A 27 -10.78 12.60 9.60
N MET A 28 -9.92 11.59 9.77
CA MET A 28 -9.39 11.26 11.08
C MET A 28 -8.58 12.42 11.64
N ALA A 29 -7.93 13.23 10.79
CA ALA A 29 -7.27 14.47 11.19
C ALA A 29 -8.24 15.65 11.33
N LYS A 30 -9.21 15.76 10.42
CA LYS A 30 -9.99 16.99 10.18
C LYS A 30 -11.36 17.05 10.85
N SER A 31 -12.00 15.92 11.10
CA SER A 31 -13.37 15.85 11.62
C SER A 31 -13.39 15.50 13.10
N SER A 32 -13.86 16.44 13.93
CA SER A 32 -14.06 16.21 15.36
C SER A 32 -15.08 15.11 15.64
N LYS A 33 -16.10 14.97 14.78
CA LYS A 33 -17.10 13.90 14.85
C LYS A 33 -16.46 12.52 14.64
N VAL A 34 -15.61 12.38 13.62
CA VAL A 34 -14.87 11.12 13.38
C VAL A 34 -13.93 10.82 14.54
N LYS A 35 -13.12 11.79 14.99
CA LYS A 35 -12.22 11.61 16.14
C LYS A 35 -12.96 11.13 17.38
N LYS A 36 -14.05 11.81 17.74
CA LYS A 36 -14.90 11.46 18.89
C LYS A 36 -15.46 10.04 18.75
N TYR A 37 -15.95 9.67 17.56
CA TYR A 37 -16.44 8.32 17.30
C TYR A 37 -15.35 7.25 17.50
N LEU A 38 -14.14 7.47 16.95
CA LEU A 38 -13.03 6.53 17.10
C LEU A 38 -12.62 6.40 18.57
N GLU A 39 -12.49 7.51 19.29
CA GLU A 39 -12.17 7.52 20.71
C GLU A 39 -13.22 6.79 21.56
N GLU A 40 -14.52 7.04 21.32
CA GLU A 40 -15.61 6.38 22.03
C GLU A 40 -15.60 4.86 21.76
N ASN A 41 -15.35 4.44 20.53
CA ASN A 41 -15.27 3.01 20.19
C ASN A 41 -14.06 2.33 20.80
N SER A 42 -12.91 3.00 20.86
CA SER A 42 -11.72 2.49 21.56
C SER A 42 -11.91 2.42 23.07
N LYS A 43 -12.46 3.46 23.70
CA LYS A 43 -12.77 3.46 25.15
C LYS A 43 -13.74 2.33 25.51
N ASN A 44 -14.73 2.09 24.67
CA ASN A 44 -15.71 1.01 24.85
C ASN A 44 -15.20 -0.37 24.38
N ARG A 45 -13.92 -0.50 24.01
CA ARG A 45 -13.29 -1.75 23.55
C ARG A 45 -14.07 -2.44 22.42
N LYS A 46 -14.73 -1.64 21.56
CA LYS A 46 -15.42 -2.15 20.37
C LYS A 46 -14.44 -2.38 19.23
N TRP A 47 -13.48 -1.47 19.09
CA TRP A 47 -12.49 -1.47 18.03
C TRP A 47 -11.15 -0.98 18.56
N ILE A 48 -10.09 -1.64 18.11
CA ILE A 48 -8.71 -1.18 18.23
C ILE A 48 -8.34 -0.57 16.89
N TYR A 49 -7.82 0.65 16.91
CA TYR A 49 -7.43 1.37 15.71
C TYR A 49 -5.92 1.55 15.65
N GLY A 50 -5.33 1.26 14.51
CA GLY A 50 -3.92 1.49 14.23
C GLY A 50 -3.69 2.40 13.03
N VAL A 51 -2.45 2.86 12.88
CA VAL A 51 -2.01 3.56 11.67
C VAL A 51 -0.88 2.79 10.99
N HIS A 52 -1.04 2.55 9.70
CA HIS A 52 -0.02 2.00 8.82
C HIS A 52 0.67 3.11 8.04
N ILE A 53 1.99 3.22 8.22
CA ILE A 53 2.81 4.20 7.51
C ILE A 53 3.44 3.52 6.29
N GLN A 54 3.11 4.02 5.10
CA GLN A 54 3.67 3.59 3.81
C GLN A 54 4.26 4.73 2.97
N GLY A 55 4.13 5.96 3.44
CA GLY A 55 4.62 7.18 2.80
C GLY A 55 5.86 7.71 3.51
N ASP A 56 6.65 8.51 2.79
CA ASP A 56 7.75 9.25 3.40
C ASP A 56 7.18 10.29 4.38
N CYS A 57 7.47 10.12 5.67
CA CYS A 57 7.06 11.00 6.75
C CYS A 57 8.22 11.82 7.33
N SER A 58 9.39 11.87 6.65
CA SER A 58 10.59 12.55 7.16
C SER A 58 10.43 14.07 7.28
N TYR A 59 9.36 14.64 6.73
CA TYR A 59 9.03 16.06 6.86
C TYR A 59 8.34 16.38 8.21
N LEU A 60 7.83 15.37 8.91
CA LEU A 60 7.26 15.52 10.24
C LEU A 60 8.39 15.66 11.26
N LYS A 61 8.26 16.63 12.15
CA LYS A 61 9.14 16.73 13.33
C LYS A 61 8.83 15.60 14.31
N GLU A 62 7.54 15.39 14.58
CA GLU A 62 6.98 14.42 15.52
C GLU A 62 5.66 13.89 14.94
N TRP A 63 5.28 12.68 15.32
CA TRP A 63 4.04 12.06 14.88
C TRP A 63 2.87 12.62 15.68
N PRO A 64 1.79 13.11 15.05
CA PRO A 64 0.64 13.64 15.78
C PRO A 64 -0.18 12.48 16.38
N LEU A 65 0.27 11.98 17.54
CA LEU A 65 -0.36 10.87 18.24
C LEU A 65 -1.74 11.27 18.77
N GLU A 66 -2.77 10.54 18.37
CA GLU A 66 -4.16 10.78 18.78
C GLU A 66 -4.61 9.72 19.81
N ALA A 67 -5.59 10.07 20.66
CA ALA A 67 -6.05 9.20 21.75
C ALA A 67 -6.62 7.86 21.28
N TRP A 68 -7.21 7.81 20.08
CA TRP A 68 -7.75 6.57 19.48
C TRP A 68 -6.66 5.66 18.89
N GLN A 69 -5.44 6.16 18.66
CA GLN A 69 -4.35 5.39 18.05
C GLN A 69 -3.75 4.42 19.06
N SER A 70 -4.07 3.14 18.89
CA SER A 70 -3.61 2.05 19.75
C SER A 70 -2.22 1.54 19.35
N PHE A 71 -1.90 1.60 18.05
CA PHE A 71 -0.58 1.23 17.53
C PHE A 71 -0.25 1.96 16.22
N ILE A 72 1.04 2.01 15.89
CA ILE A 72 1.59 2.59 14.66
C ILE A 72 2.56 1.57 14.05
N MET A 73 2.40 1.32 12.76
CA MET A 73 3.15 0.34 11.97
C MET A 73 4.16 1.04 11.07
N TRP A 74 5.45 0.86 11.33
CA TRP A 74 6.55 1.38 10.52
C TRP A 74 7.84 0.56 10.77
N PRO A 75 8.60 0.17 9.73
CA PRO A 75 9.76 -0.72 9.87
C PRO A 75 10.91 -0.13 10.71
N ASP A 76 11.13 1.19 10.67
CA ASP A 76 12.18 1.85 11.46
C ASP A 76 11.59 2.56 12.68
N THR A 77 11.41 1.83 13.78
CA THR A 77 10.86 2.37 15.03
C THR A 77 11.71 3.49 15.64
N LYS A 78 12.94 3.70 15.16
CA LYS A 78 13.85 4.77 15.59
C LYS A 78 13.79 6.00 14.69
N ALA A 79 12.92 6.02 13.67
CA ALA A 79 12.78 7.15 12.78
C ALA A 79 12.50 8.44 13.59
N PRO A 80 13.15 9.58 13.27
CA PRO A 80 13.06 10.79 14.09
C PRO A 80 11.62 11.28 14.36
N PHE A 81 10.73 11.14 13.37
CA PHE A 81 9.34 11.54 13.49
C PHE A 81 8.52 10.64 14.45
N LEU A 82 9.04 9.50 14.89
CA LEU A 82 8.39 8.61 15.87
C LEU A 82 8.93 8.81 17.30
N SER A 83 9.83 9.77 17.51
CA SER A 83 10.49 10.00 18.81
C SER A 83 9.54 10.29 19.98
N ASN A 84 8.33 10.79 19.70
CA ASN A 84 7.29 11.06 20.69
C ASN A 84 6.27 9.92 20.85
N VAL A 85 6.40 8.81 20.10
CA VAL A 85 5.50 7.67 20.16
C VAL A 85 6.02 6.64 21.18
N PRO A 86 5.21 6.20 22.15
CA PRO A 86 5.61 5.16 23.10
C PRO A 86 5.98 3.84 22.41
N GLU A 87 7.04 3.18 22.87
CA GLU A 87 7.58 1.96 22.24
C GLU A 87 6.54 0.82 22.19
N GLU A 88 5.69 0.71 23.20
CA GLU A 88 4.62 -0.29 23.25
C GLU A 88 3.54 -0.10 22.18
N LYS A 89 3.44 1.11 21.60
CA LYS A 89 2.54 1.40 20.47
C LYS A 89 3.19 1.14 19.12
N LEU A 90 4.50 0.91 19.06
CA LEU A 90 5.21 0.69 17.82
C LEU A 90 5.17 -0.80 17.41
N ILE A 91 4.92 -1.02 16.12
CA ILE A 91 5.06 -2.30 15.44
C ILE A 91 6.05 -2.08 14.30
N ASP A 92 7.17 -2.79 14.35
CA ASP A 92 8.32 -2.73 13.43
C ASP A 92 8.06 -3.43 12.09
N MET A 93 6.84 -3.28 11.57
CA MET A 93 6.40 -3.88 10.33
C MET A 93 5.51 -2.91 9.56
N ASN A 94 5.48 -3.03 8.23
CA ASN A 94 4.47 -2.42 7.39
C ASN A 94 4.14 -3.34 6.20
N CYS A 95 3.40 -2.85 5.21
CA CYS A 95 3.00 -3.61 4.03
C CYS A 95 4.14 -4.38 3.32
N ILE A 96 5.39 -3.89 3.35
CA ILE A 96 6.51 -4.60 2.70
C ILE A 96 6.96 -5.85 3.45
N ASN A 97 6.57 -6.02 4.71
CA ASN A 97 6.87 -7.23 5.47
C ASN A 97 5.92 -8.39 5.13
N PHE A 98 4.92 -8.15 4.28
CA PHE A 98 3.89 -9.13 3.95
C PHE A 98 3.83 -9.42 2.45
N MET A 99 4.99 -9.40 1.78
CA MET A 99 5.11 -9.77 0.38
C MET A 99 4.72 -11.24 0.19
N PRO A 100 4.05 -11.58 -0.93
CA PRO A 100 3.72 -12.96 -1.25
C PRO A 100 4.95 -13.86 -1.27
N ASP A 101 4.76 -15.09 -0.81
CA ASP A 101 5.77 -16.14 -0.85
C ASP A 101 5.89 -16.70 -2.26
N ILE A 102 6.56 -15.95 -3.14
CA ILE A 102 6.94 -16.45 -4.47
C ILE A 102 8.38 -16.91 -4.42
N GLU A 103 8.60 -18.20 -4.70
CA GLU A 103 9.94 -18.71 -4.96
C GLU A 103 10.29 -18.51 -6.44
N PRO A 104 11.30 -17.68 -6.76
CA PRO A 104 11.79 -17.61 -8.13
C PRO A 104 12.38 -18.98 -8.53
N PRO A 105 12.27 -19.40 -9.81
CA PRO A 105 12.84 -20.65 -10.27
C PRO A 105 14.34 -20.72 -9.96
N LYS A 106 14.81 -21.85 -9.40
CA LYS A 106 16.15 -21.98 -8.81
C LYS A 106 17.31 -21.76 -9.79
N ASP A 107 17.07 -21.86 -11.10
CA ASP A 107 18.07 -21.70 -12.16
C ASP A 107 17.59 -20.74 -13.27
N THR A 108 17.06 -19.59 -12.87
CA THR A 108 16.53 -18.62 -13.84
C THR A 108 17.64 -18.01 -14.68
N VAL A 109 17.69 -18.36 -15.98
CA VAL A 109 18.56 -17.73 -16.96
C VAL A 109 18.17 -16.26 -17.12
N LYS A 110 19.14 -15.35 -16.93
CA LYS A 110 18.94 -13.92 -17.13
C LYS A 110 18.78 -13.62 -18.62
N LYS A 111 17.61 -13.08 -19.00
CA LYS A 111 17.24 -12.74 -20.39
C LYS A 111 17.24 -11.24 -20.66
N CYS A 112 17.21 -10.44 -19.61
CA CYS A 112 17.14 -8.99 -19.66
C CYS A 112 18.24 -8.38 -18.77
N ASP A 113 18.80 -7.25 -19.19
CA ASP A 113 19.81 -6.56 -18.40
C ASP A 113 19.15 -5.71 -17.31
N ILE A 114 18.08 -4.99 -17.63
CA ILE A 114 17.41 -4.07 -16.71
C ILE A 114 15.89 -4.23 -16.79
N CYS A 115 15.24 -4.46 -15.65
CA CYS A 115 13.82 -4.20 -15.49
C CYS A 115 13.58 -2.87 -14.78
N VAL A 116 12.55 -2.15 -15.22
CA VAL A 116 12.01 -0.96 -14.56
C VAL A 116 10.57 -1.27 -14.21
N VAL A 117 10.21 -1.20 -12.94
CA VAL A 117 8.82 -1.36 -12.50
C VAL A 117 8.38 -0.08 -11.80
N SER A 118 7.48 0.67 -12.43
CA SER A 118 7.21 2.06 -12.01
C SER A 118 5.81 2.55 -12.36
N ARG A 119 5.57 3.84 -12.09
CA ARG A 119 4.40 4.60 -12.54
C ARG A 119 4.87 5.81 -13.34
N PRO A 120 4.07 6.29 -14.31
CA PRO A 120 4.43 7.45 -15.10
C PRO A 120 4.18 8.72 -14.29
N SER A 121 5.03 9.03 -13.30
CA SER A 121 4.90 10.24 -12.49
C SER A 121 6.26 10.93 -12.27
N LYS A 122 6.23 12.25 -12.03
CA LYS A 122 7.44 13.05 -11.83
C LYS A 122 8.27 12.60 -10.62
N ILE A 123 7.60 12.20 -9.54
CA ILE A 123 8.25 11.68 -8.32
C ILE A 123 9.07 10.42 -8.64
N LYS A 124 8.59 9.61 -9.60
CA LYS A 124 9.29 8.40 -10.05
C LYS A 124 10.49 8.68 -10.94
N ARG A 125 10.71 9.93 -11.37
CA ARG A 125 11.83 10.36 -12.23
C ARG A 125 11.97 9.49 -13.48
N ILE A 126 10.82 9.15 -14.07
CA ILE A 126 10.76 8.23 -15.22
C ILE A 126 11.44 8.81 -16.46
N THR A 127 11.46 10.13 -16.60
CA THR A 127 12.20 10.81 -17.67
C THR A 127 13.70 10.58 -17.55
N GLU A 128 14.25 10.71 -16.35
CA GLU A 128 15.66 10.44 -16.07
C GLU A 128 15.99 8.96 -16.28
N THR A 129 15.08 8.05 -15.94
CA THR A 129 15.22 6.62 -16.26
C THR A 129 15.35 6.41 -17.77
N ILE A 130 14.50 7.03 -18.58
CA ILE A 130 14.53 6.91 -20.05
C ILE A 130 15.87 7.43 -20.61
N TYR A 131 16.32 8.61 -20.17
CA TYR A 131 17.60 9.15 -20.65
C TYR A 131 18.81 8.33 -20.21
N THR A 132 18.79 7.80 -18.98
CA THR A 132 19.84 6.90 -18.49
C THR A 132 19.92 5.62 -19.33
N VAL A 133 18.76 5.02 -19.64
CA VAL A 133 18.69 3.85 -20.54
C VAL A 133 19.16 4.21 -21.95
N LYS A 134 18.76 5.36 -22.49
CA LYS A 134 19.25 5.83 -23.79
C LYS A 134 20.78 5.95 -23.81
N LYS A 135 21.35 6.59 -22.80
CA LYS A 135 22.80 6.72 -22.70
C LYS A 135 23.50 5.37 -22.52
N LEU A 136 22.92 4.46 -21.74
CA LEU A 136 23.41 3.09 -21.60
C LEU A 136 23.46 2.37 -22.95
N MET A 137 22.42 2.49 -23.79
CA MET A 137 22.40 1.85 -25.11
C MET A 137 23.42 2.44 -26.08
N THR A 138 23.80 3.72 -25.93
CA THR A 138 24.95 4.28 -26.66
C THR A 138 26.27 3.60 -26.26
N ILE A 139 26.45 3.28 -24.97
CA ILE A 139 27.66 2.64 -24.43
C ILE A 139 27.66 1.13 -24.70
N ARG A 140 26.50 0.51 -24.58
CA ARG A 140 26.27 -0.93 -24.69
C ARG A 140 25.06 -1.19 -25.59
N PRO A 141 25.23 -1.14 -26.93
CA PRO A 141 24.12 -1.25 -27.89
C PRO A 141 23.28 -2.52 -27.80
N GLU A 142 23.83 -3.59 -27.22
CA GLU A 142 23.14 -4.87 -27.04
C GLU A 142 22.30 -4.99 -25.76
N SER A 143 22.22 -3.92 -24.95
CA SER A 143 21.45 -3.92 -23.71
C SER A 143 19.98 -4.21 -23.97
N LYS A 144 19.40 -5.14 -23.20
CA LYS A 144 17.96 -5.47 -23.24
C LYS A 144 17.26 -4.90 -22.02
N VAL A 145 16.22 -4.11 -22.23
CA VAL A 145 15.50 -3.42 -21.14
C VAL A 145 14.01 -3.72 -21.20
N ILE A 146 13.38 -3.88 -20.04
CA ILE A 146 11.92 -4.00 -19.93
C ILE A 146 11.36 -2.94 -18.98
N PHE A 147 10.39 -2.18 -19.45
CA PHE A 147 9.59 -1.25 -18.67
C PHE A 147 8.24 -1.89 -18.35
N ILE A 148 7.95 -2.10 -17.09
CA ILE A 148 6.62 -2.42 -16.56
C ILE A 148 6.09 -1.16 -15.90
N VAL A 149 5.30 -0.38 -16.63
CA VAL A 149 4.81 0.91 -16.15
C VAL A 149 3.32 0.97 -16.39
N LEU A 150 2.56 1.07 -15.31
CA LEU A 150 1.10 1.03 -15.39
C LEU A 150 0.57 2.28 -16.11
N ASP A 151 -0.37 2.10 -17.05
CA ASP A 151 -1.02 3.23 -17.71
C ASP A 151 -2.17 3.73 -16.84
N THR A 152 -1.92 4.85 -16.18
CA THR A 152 -2.88 5.54 -15.29
C THR A 152 -3.77 6.53 -16.01
N ARG A 153 -3.59 6.74 -17.34
CA ARG A 153 -4.33 7.76 -18.07
C ARG A 153 -5.81 7.41 -18.16
N ASP A 154 -6.66 8.40 -17.96
CA ASP A 154 -8.08 8.33 -18.31
C ASP A 154 -8.28 8.99 -19.67
N ILE A 155 -8.31 8.18 -20.73
CA ILE A 155 -8.43 8.62 -22.13
C ILE A 155 -9.67 9.52 -22.31
N SER A 156 -10.75 9.28 -21.56
CA SER A 156 -11.98 10.08 -21.64
C SER A 156 -11.78 11.54 -21.18
N LYS A 157 -10.74 11.83 -20.40
CA LYS A 157 -10.41 13.18 -19.93
C LYS A 157 -9.47 13.93 -20.88
N GLY A 158 -8.90 13.26 -21.89
CA GLY A 158 -7.87 13.84 -22.76
C GLY A 158 -6.69 14.41 -21.98
N GLU A 159 -6.22 15.61 -22.37
CA GLU A 159 -5.07 16.30 -21.75
C GLU A 159 -5.21 16.53 -20.24
N LYS A 160 -6.45 16.64 -19.72
CA LYS A 160 -6.69 16.89 -18.30
C LYS A 160 -6.19 15.74 -17.40
N THR A 161 -5.96 14.53 -17.95
CA THR A 161 -5.43 13.41 -17.16
C THR A 161 -4.02 13.69 -16.63
N TYR A 162 -3.17 14.39 -17.40
CA TYR A 162 -1.77 14.62 -17.01
C TYR A 162 -1.66 15.51 -15.77
N GLU A 163 -2.43 16.59 -15.72
CA GLU A 163 -2.43 17.51 -14.58
C GLU A 163 -3.17 16.93 -13.38
N LYS A 164 -4.38 16.41 -13.58
CA LYS A 164 -5.25 15.97 -12.47
C LYS A 164 -4.74 14.70 -11.80
N ASP A 165 -4.20 13.78 -12.59
CA ASP A 165 -3.79 12.45 -12.11
C ASP A 165 -2.25 12.40 -11.90
N ASN A 166 -1.56 13.55 -11.99
CA ASN A 166 -0.11 13.72 -11.84
C ASN A 166 0.71 12.74 -12.72
N VAL A 167 0.26 12.57 -13.96
CA VAL A 167 0.87 11.68 -14.93
C VAL A 167 1.95 12.44 -15.70
N ASP A 168 3.17 11.91 -15.70
CA ASP A 168 4.25 12.45 -16.50
C ASP A 168 4.08 12.03 -17.96
N ARG A 169 3.53 12.95 -18.76
CA ARG A 169 3.31 12.78 -20.20
C ARG A 169 4.55 12.30 -20.94
N ARG A 170 5.75 12.72 -20.49
CA ARG A 170 7.01 12.40 -21.17
C ARG A 170 7.27 10.89 -21.22
N TYR A 171 6.71 10.10 -20.32
CA TYR A 171 6.82 8.64 -20.41
C TYR A 171 6.26 8.07 -21.72
N PHE A 172 5.15 8.64 -22.22
CA PHE A 172 4.48 8.14 -23.42
C PHE A 172 5.06 8.69 -24.72
N ASP A 173 5.61 9.89 -24.68
CA ASP A 173 6.07 10.60 -25.88
C ASP A 173 7.58 10.46 -26.11
N LEU A 174 8.37 10.49 -25.03
CA LEU A 174 9.84 10.56 -25.11
C LEU A 174 10.50 9.32 -25.72
N PRO A 175 10.04 8.07 -25.47
CA PRO A 175 10.71 6.90 -26.04
C PRO A 175 10.82 6.93 -27.56
N LEU A 176 9.75 7.37 -28.25
CA LEU A 176 9.75 7.50 -29.72
C LEU A 176 10.67 8.62 -30.22
N GLN A 177 10.96 9.62 -29.39
CA GLN A 177 11.80 10.76 -29.75
C GLN A 177 13.29 10.46 -29.56
N VAL A 178 13.65 9.66 -28.54
CA VAL A 178 15.05 9.50 -28.13
C VAL A 178 15.68 8.18 -28.57
N PHE A 179 14.88 7.12 -28.76
CA PHE A 179 15.37 5.83 -29.19
C PHE A 179 15.25 5.69 -30.71
N THR A 180 16.27 5.08 -31.31
CA THR A 180 16.23 4.63 -32.70
C THR A 180 15.38 3.37 -32.83
N SER A 181 14.99 3.03 -34.06
CA SER A 181 14.24 1.79 -34.35
C SER A 181 15.00 0.53 -33.91
N GLU A 182 16.32 0.50 -34.04
CA GLU A 182 17.13 -0.65 -33.60
C GLU A 182 17.21 -0.77 -32.08
N GLU A 183 17.25 0.36 -31.36
CA GLU A 183 17.18 0.36 -29.90
C GLU A 183 15.80 -0.07 -29.42
N LEU A 184 14.71 0.41 -30.04
CA LEU A 184 13.34 0.04 -29.67
C LEU A 184 13.07 -1.47 -29.80
N LYS A 185 13.74 -2.18 -30.72
CA LYS A 185 13.65 -3.66 -30.82
C LYS A 185 14.21 -4.37 -29.58
N LYS A 186 15.05 -3.72 -28.78
CA LYS A 186 15.69 -4.26 -27.57
C LYS A 186 15.01 -3.77 -26.28
N ILE A 187 13.97 -2.94 -26.40
CA ILE A 187 13.20 -2.44 -25.27
C ILE A 187 11.78 -3.00 -25.34
N SER A 188 11.33 -3.63 -24.26
CA SER A 188 9.94 -4.06 -24.09
C SER A 188 9.18 -3.08 -23.19
N PHE A 189 8.02 -2.60 -23.64
CA PHE A 189 7.14 -1.76 -22.83
C PHE A 189 5.85 -2.53 -22.49
N LEU A 190 5.69 -2.93 -21.24
CA LEU A 190 4.47 -3.51 -20.69
C LEU A 190 3.67 -2.40 -19.97
N SER A 191 2.81 -1.72 -20.75
CA SER A 191 1.96 -0.63 -20.24
C SER A 191 0.49 -1.03 -20.28
N SER A 192 -0.03 -1.55 -19.17
CA SER A 192 -1.42 -2.01 -19.08
C SER A 192 -2.32 -0.97 -18.39
N SER A 193 -3.54 -0.81 -18.92
CA SER A 193 -4.52 0.20 -18.48
C SER A 193 -5.08 -0.12 -17.10
N MET A 194 -4.79 0.76 -16.13
CA MET A 194 -5.41 0.64 -14.80
C MET A 194 -6.91 0.92 -14.82
N LYS A 195 -7.35 1.78 -15.75
CA LYS A 195 -8.76 2.13 -15.91
C LYS A 195 -9.59 0.92 -16.37
N SER A 196 -9.01 0.08 -17.22
CA SER A 196 -9.70 -1.06 -17.82
C SER A 196 -9.61 -2.31 -16.95
N PHE A 197 -8.46 -2.56 -16.31
CA PHE A 197 -8.17 -3.83 -15.65
C PHE A 197 -7.96 -3.73 -14.14
N GLY A 198 -8.07 -2.54 -13.56
CA GLY A 198 -7.89 -2.30 -12.12
C GLY A 198 -6.48 -1.83 -11.75
N MET A 199 -6.20 -1.69 -10.47
CA MET A 199 -4.98 -1.08 -9.95
C MET A 199 -3.69 -1.86 -10.27
N PHE A 200 -3.80 -3.19 -10.42
CA PHE A 200 -2.68 -4.09 -10.71
C PHE A 200 -2.98 -4.92 -11.95
N PRO A 201 -2.93 -4.29 -13.14
CA PRO A 201 -3.37 -4.91 -14.39
C PRO A 201 -2.35 -5.91 -14.96
N VAL A 202 -1.20 -6.08 -14.29
CA VAL A 202 -0.19 -7.10 -14.55
C VAL A 202 -0.10 -7.96 -13.29
N SER A 203 -0.20 -9.28 -13.44
CA SER A 203 -0.17 -10.19 -12.29
C SER A 203 1.18 -10.13 -11.57
N HIS A 204 1.16 -10.32 -10.26
CA HIS A 204 2.35 -10.33 -9.43
C HIS A 204 3.35 -11.42 -9.85
N ASP A 205 2.85 -12.60 -10.24
CA ASP A 205 3.68 -13.71 -10.74
C ASP A 205 4.45 -13.32 -12.01
N LEU A 206 3.81 -12.61 -12.95
CA LEU A 206 4.45 -12.17 -14.18
C LEU A 206 5.51 -11.11 -13.89
N VAL A 207 5.22 -10.15 -13.00
CA VAL A 207 6.21 -9.15 -12.57
C VAL A 207 7.41 -9.83 -11.92
N THR A 208 7.18 -10.80 -11.05
CA THR A 208 8.24 -11.55 -10.34
C THR A 208 9.08 -12.38 -11.31
N ASP A 209 8.45 -13.06 -12.28
CA ASP A 209 9.15 -13.81 -13.32
C ASP A 209 10.04 -12.90 -14.19
N ILE A 210 9.53 -11.72 -14.58
CA ILE A 210 10.33 -10.73 -15.30
C ILE A 210 11.51 -10.26 -14.45
N MET A 211 11.29 -9.92 -13.18
CA MET A 211 12.37 -9.52 -12.27
C MET A 211 13.42 -10.62 -12.15
N ALA A 212 13.01 -11.87 -11.91
CA ALA A 212 13.93 -13.01 -11.78
C ALA A 212 14.76 -13.24 -13.06
N LYS A 213 14.20 -12.92 -14.24
CA LYS A 213 14.89 -12.98 -15.54
C LYS A 213 15.73 -11.74 -15.87
N SER A 214 15.66 -10.68 -15.06
CA SER A 214 16.49 -9.48 -15.21
C SER A 214 17.76 -9.55 -14.36
N LYS A 215 18.85 -8.97 -14.84
CA LYS A 215 20.08 -8.82 -14.04
C LYS A 215 19.89 -7.78 -12.94
N PHE A 216 19.28 -6.64 -13.25
CA PHE A 216 19.01 -5.59 -12.27
C PHE A 216 17.59 -5.03 -12.36
N LEU A 217 17.07 -4.58 -11.21
CA LEU A 217 15.98 -3.61 -11.13
C LEU A 217 16.55 -2.19 -11.15
N LEU A 218 15.99 -1.26 -11.92
CA LEU A 218 16.36 0.16 -11.91
C LEU A 218 15.24 1.04 -11.29
N LEU A 219 15.59 1.80 -10.26
CA LEU A 219 14.71 2.76 -9.57
C LEU A 219 15.44 4.10 -9.31
N THR A 220 15.09 5.15 -10.07
CA THR A 220 15.75 6.47 -10.02
C THR A 220 15.10 7.48 -9.07
N SER A 221 14.06 7.06 -8.36
CA SER A 221 13.27 7.93 -7.47
C SER A 221 14.11 8.40 -6.27
N HIS A 222 13.92 9.65 -5.85
CA HIS A 222 14.60 10.20 -4.67
C HIS A 222 13.83 9.96 -3.37
N ARG A 223 12.51 9.80 -3.45
CA ARG A 223 11.66 9.70 -2.26
C ARG A 223 10.60 8.64 -2.51
N GLU A 224 10.60 7.65 -1.64
CA GLU A 224 9.61 6.59 -1.58
C GLU A 224 9.25 6.40 -0.11
N GLY A 225 8.00 6.06 0.20
CA GLY A 225 7.72 5.66 1.57
C GLY A 225 8.27 4.26 1.83
N THR A 226 7.68 3.27 1.17
CA THR A 226 8.14 1.88 1.25
C THR A 226 8.08 1.23 -0.13
N PRO A 227 9.18 1.30 -0.91
CA PRO A 227 9.18 0.84 -2.29
C PRO A 227 9.15 -0.69 -2.36
N ARG A 228 7.95 -1.27 -2.37
CA ARG A 228 7.71 -2.73 -2.45
C ARG A 228 8.50 -3.41 -3.58
N VAL A 229 8.66 -2.71 -4.70
CA VAL A 229 9.45 -3.17 -5.85
C VAL A 229 10.88 -3.57 -5.51
N ILE A 230 11.51 -2.92 -4.52
CA ILE A 230 12.85 -3.28 -4.05
C ILE A 230 12.80 -4.64 -3.34
N ALA A 231 11.85 -4.85 -2.42
CA ALA A 231 11.70 -6.14 -1.77
C ALA A 231 11.34 -7.24 -2.76
N GLU A 232 10.43 -6.97 -3.70
CA GLU A 232 10.08 -7.91 -4.80
C GLU A 232 11.32 -8.33 -5.57
N SER A 233 12.15 -7.37 -5.98
CA SER A 233 13.38 -7.65 -6.75
C SER A 233 14.38 -8.46 -5.94
N LEU A 234 14.64 -8.07 -4.69
CA LEU A 234 15.61 -8.78 -3.86
C LEU A 234 15.12 -10.20 -3.51
N MET A 235 13.82 -10.38 -3.24
CA MET A 235 13.22 -11.71 -3.04
C MET A 235 13.28 -12.57 -4.31
N ALA A 236 13.15 -11.95 -5.49
CA ALA A 236 13.33 -12.61 -6.79
C ALA A 236 14.80 -12.93 -7.12
N GLY A 237 15.77 -12.54 -6.28
CA GLY A 237 17.20 -12.74 -6.53
C GLY A 237 17.77 -11.79 -7.57
N THR A 238 17.21 -10.58 -7.67
CA THR A 238 17.64 -9.55 -8.62
C THR A 238 18.14 -8.31 -7.88
N PRO A 239 19.44 -7.97 -7.99
CA PRO A 239 20.01 -6.79 -7.35
C PRO A 239 19.41 -5.50 -7.91
N CYS A 240 19.61 -4.41 -7.17
CA CYS A 240 18.99 -3.12 -7.47
C CYS A 240 20.03 -2.11 -7.99
N ILE A 241 19.59 -1.22 -8.88
CA ILE A 241 20.27 0.01 -9.26
C ILE A 241 19.38 1.14 -8.78
N ILE A 242 19.85 1.94 -7.82
CA ILE A 242 19.04 2.99 -7.20
C ILE A 242 19.76 4.32 -7.16
N SER A 243 19.01 5.42 -7.05
CA SER A 243 19.60 6.71 -6.73
C SER A 243 20.22 6.70 -5.33
N LYS A 244 21.45 7.23 -5.16
CA LYS A 244 22.06 7.48 -3.84
C LYS A 244 21.24 8.42 -2.97
N ASN A 245 20.39 9.24 -3.60
CA ASN A 245 19.53 10.20 -2.95
C ASN A 245 18.18 9.59 -2.54
N LEU A 246 17.96 8.28 -2.76
CA LEU A 246 16.75 7.59 -2.32
C LEU A 246 16.60 7.66 -0.80
N ARG A 247 15.47 8.22 -0.36
CA ARG A 247 15.00 8.17 1.02
C ARG A 247 13.80 7.25 1.09
N CYS A 248 13.87 6.21 1.92
CA CYS A 248 12.77 5.29 2.16
C CYS A 248 12.92 4.53 3.49
N GLY A 249 11.85 3.85 3.91
CA GLY A 249 11.82 3.11 5.19
C GLY A 249 12.53 1.75 5.19
N ILE A 250 13.27 1.38 4.15
CA ILE A 250 13.88 0.03 4.01
C ILE A 250 15.34 0.05 3.57
N LEU A 251 16.06 1.14 3.86
CA LEU A 251 17.46 1.26 3.44
C LEU A 251 18.37 0.19 4.05
N ASP A 252 17.96 -0.40 5.18
CA ASP A 252 18.70 -1.45 5.90
C ASP A 252 18.88 -2.76 5.11
N CYS A 253 18.09 -2.99 4.05
CA CYS A 253 18.25 -4.17 3.18
C CYS A 253 19.21 -3.94 2.00
N LEU A 254 19.66 -2.71 1.78
CA LEU A 254 20.49 -2.31 0.65
C LEU A 254 21.95 -2.12 1.08
N ASN A 255 22.87 -2.64 0.28
CA ASN A 255 24.31 -2.52 0.49
C ASN A 255 25.07 -2.74 -0.82
N ASP A 256 26.38 -2.52 -0.81
CA ASP A 256 27.24 -2.62 -2.00
C ASP A 256 27.26 -4.01 -2.65
N LYS A 257 26.85 -5.07 -1.95
CA LYS A 257 26.78 -6.42 -2.53
C LYS A 257 25.52 -6.62 -3.37
N ASN A 258 24.41 -5.96 -3.05
CA ASN A 258 23.13 -6.15 -3.75
C ASN A 258 22.63 -4.91 -4.48
N THR A 259 23.38 -3.81 -4.41
CA THR A 259 22.93 -2.50 -4.88
C THR A 259 24.04 -1.74 -5.57
N LEU A 260 23.75 -1.20 -6.76
CA LEU A 260 24.52 -0.13 -7.39
C LEU A 260 23.85 1.21 -7.08
N TYR A 261 24.61 2.15 -6.50
CA TYR A 261 24.14 3.49 -6.21
C TYR A 261 24.52 4.48 -7.31
N LEU A 262 23.53 5.21 -7.83
CA LEU A 262 23.66 6.21 -8.88
C LEU A 262 23.82 7.61 -8.31
N ASN A 263 24.55 8.47 -9.02
CA ASN A 263 24.85 9.84 -8.62
C ASN A 263 23.85 10.88 -9.14
N ASP A 264 22.88 10.46 -9.95
CA ASP A 264 21.91 11.30 -10.68
C ASP A 264 22.54 12.15 -11.78
N ASP A 265 23.61 11.65 -12.37
CA ASP A 265 24.25 12.22 -13.55
C ASP A 265 24.20 11.18 -14.69
N ILE A 266 23.47 11.49 -15.76
CA ILE A 266 23.10 10.53 -16.80
C ILE A 266 24.32 9.84 -17.43
N ASP A 267 25.40 10.59 -17.70
CA ASP A 267 26.58 10.07 -18.37
C ASP A 267 27.39 9.14 -17.49
N SER A 268 27.68 9.56 -16.25
CA SER A 268 28.41 8.72 -15.29
C SER A 268 27.57 7.53 -14.81
N ASP A 269 26.26 7.71 -14.60
CA ASP A 269 25.35 6.65 -14.18
C ASP A 269 25.22 5.58 -15.26
N ALA A 270 25.04 5.95 -16.53
CA ALA A 270 24.99 4.98 -17.62
C ALA A 270 26.31 4.19 -17.75
N SER A 271 27.45 4.85 -17.54
CA SER A 271 28.77 4.21 -17.55
C SER A 271 28.94 3.24 -16.37
N ALA A 272 28.48 3.62 -15.18
CA ALA A 272 28.50 2.77 -14.00
C ALA A 272 27.60 1.53 -14.18
N ILE A 273 26.41 1.71 -14.76
CA ILE A 273 25.48 0.62 -15.08
C ILE A 273 26.11 -0.33 -16.10
N ALA A 274 26.72 0.18 -17.17
CA ALA A 274 27.39 -0.65 -18.17
C ALA A 274 28.48 -1.53 -17.51
N LYS A 275 29.31 -0.94 -16.65
CA LYS A 275 30.33 -1.66 -15.90
C LYS A 275 29.73 -2.71 -14.96
N ALA A 276 28.65 -2.39 -14.25
CA ALA A 276 27.97 -3.34 -13.37
C ALA A 276 27.34 -4.52 -14.14
N LEU A 277 26.85 -4.29 -15.37
CA LEU A 277 26.33 -5.34 -16.24
C LEU A 277 27.42 -6.30 -16.74
N ASP A 278 28.64 -5.80 -16.96
CA ASP A 278 29.80 -6.63 -17.29
C ASP A 278 30.31 -7.43 -16.08
N ASN A 279 30.19 -6.86 -14.89
CA ASN A 279 30.65 -7.47 -13.64
C ASN A 279 29.46 -7.96 -12.78
N TYR A 280 28.41 -8.47 -13.42
CA TYR A 280 27.17 -8.87 -12.74
C TYR A 280 27.41 -9.92 -11.64
N SER A 281 28.41 -10.79 -11.82
CA SER A 281 28.80 -11.83 -10.86
C SER A 281 29.26 -11.29 -9.49
N ASP A 282 29.63 -10.01 -9.43
CA ASP A 282 30.09 -9.38 -8.19
C ASP A 282 28.92 -9.09 -7.23
N PHE A 283 27.69 -9.11 -7.75
CA PHE A 283 26.49 -8.86 -6.98
C PHE A 283 25.93 -10.15 -6.39
N SER A 284 25.54 -10.08 -5.11
CA SER A 284 24.93 -11.18 -4.37
C SER A 284 23.85 -10.68 -3.42
N ILE A 285 22.81 -11.50 -3.23
CA ILE A 285 21.71 -11.21 -2.31
C ILE A 285 21.70 -12.26 -1.21
N ASP A 286 21.70 -11.81 0.04
CA ASP A 286 21.44 -12.67 1.19
C ASP A 286 19.95 -13.04 1.22
N ARG A 287 19.62 -14.20 0.65
CA ARG A 287 18.24 -14.72 0.61
C ARG A 287 17.65 -14.90 2.00
N LYS A 288 18.46 -15.24 3.00
CA LYS A 288 17.98 -15.42 4.38
C LYS A 288 17.57 -14.09 4.99
N ALA A 289 18.35 -13.03 4.76
CA ALA A 289 17.98 -11.68 5.18
C ALA A 289 16.67 -11.20 4.53
N MET A 290 16.37 -11.62 3.29
CA MET A 290 15.15 -11.23 2.59
C MET A 290 13.88 -11.91 3.12
N GLU A 291 14.01 -12.94 3.95
CA GLU A 291 12.84 -13.58 4.57
C GLU A 291 12.08 -12.64 5.51
N LYS A 292 12.69 -11.52 5.92
CA LYS A 292 12.02 -10.44 6.66
C LYS A 292 10.86 -9.77 5.89
N PHE A 293 10.76 -10.01 4.58
CA PHE A 293 9.68 -9.49 3.74
C PHE A 293 8.53 -10.47 3.51
N ARG A 294 8.67 -11.73 3.92
CA ARG A 294 7.71 -12.81 3.63
C ARG A 294 6.47 -12.77 4.51
N ALA A 295 5.29 -12.86 3.90
CA ALA A 295 4.02 -12.90 4.61
C ALA A 295 3.92 -14.11 5.54
N GLU A 296 4.31 -15.31 5.10
CA GLU A 296 4.29 -16.53 5.93
C GLU A 296 5.03 -16.35 7.25
N LYS A 297 6.15 -15.62 7.23
CA LYS A 297 6.93 -15.34 8.44
C LYS A 297 6.30 -14.27 9.30
N ASN A 298 5.91 -13.15 8.70
CA ASN A 298 5.53 -11.95 9.46
C ASN A 298 4.07 -11.94 9.95
N SER A 299 3.14 -12.59 9.24
CA SER A 299 1.72 -12.62 9.64
C SER A 299 1.50 -13.23 11.04
N PRO A 300 2.14 -14.36 11.43
CA PRO A 300 2.06 -14.87 12.79
C PRO A 300 2.60 -13.91 13.86
N PHE A 301 3.70 -13.21 13.58
CA PHE A 301 4.28 -12.23 14.50
C PHE A 301 3.34 -11.02 14.69
N LEU A 302 2.79 -10.48 13.59
CA LEU A 302 1.80 -9.41 13.65
C LEU A 302 0.58 -9.85 14.48
N LYS A 303 0.04 -11.04 14.20
CA LYS A 303 -1.09 -11.60 14.97
C LYS A 303 -0.78 -11.64 16.46
N LYS A 304 0.38 -12.16 16.84
CA LYS A 304 0.82 -12.23 18.24
C LYS A 304 0.91 -10.85 18.88
N ARG A 305 1.48 -9.85 18.20
CA ARG A 305 1.54 -8.46 18.69
C ARG A 305 0.15 -7.89 18.91
N LEU A 306 -0.76 -8.08 17.96
CA LEU A 306 -2.14 -7.61 18.07
C LEU A 306 -2.94 -8.33 19.17
N MET A 307 -2.72 -9.64 19.36
CA MET A 307 -3.30 -10.40 20.48
C MET A 307 -2.84 -9.87 21.84
N ASN A 308 -1.58 -9.45 21.96
CA ASN A 308 -1.07 -8.84 23.19
C ASN A 308 -1.79 -7.51 23.50
N ILE A 309 -2.11 -6.71 22.47
CA ILE A 309 -2.90 -5.47 22.64
C ILE A 309 -4.32 -5.81 23.12
N ILE A 310 -4.97 -6.85 22.56
CA ILE A 310 -6.29 -7.27 23.02
C ILE A 310 -6.24 -7.75 24.49
N THR A 311 -5.21 -8.52 24.83
CA THR A 311 -5.04 -9.10 26.16
C THR A 311 -4.76 -8.03 27.21
N SER A 312 -3.98 -6.98 26.89
CA SER A 312 -3.75 -5.86 27.81
C SER A 312 -5.02 -5.04 28.09
N LEU A 313 -6.03 -5.15 27.22
CA LEU A 313 -7.37 -4.61 27.44
C LEU A 313 -8.29 -5.56 28.22
N ASN A 314 -7.78 -6.68 28.74
CA ASN A 314 -8.56 -7.73 29.42
C ASN A 314 -9.73 -8.25 28.57
N CYS A 315 -9.51 -8.40 27.26
CA CYS A 315 -10.47 -8.97 26.34
C CYS A 315 -9.97 -10.33 25.81
N PRO A 316 -10.85 -11.29 25.50
CA PRO A 316 -10.48 -12.48 24.74
C PRO A 316 -10.14 -12.11 23.29
N ALA A 317 -9.26 -12.87 22.64
CA ALA A 317 -8.84 -12.67 21.25
C ALA A 317 -9.66 -13.53 20.26
N GLU A 318 -10.98 -13.50 20.38
CA GLU A 318 -11.93 -14.28 19.56
C GLU A 318 -12.29 -13.61 18.23
N GLY A 319 -12.78 -14.39 17.27
CA GLY A 319 -13.24 -13.91 15.96
C GLY A 319 -12.23 -14.15 14.84
N ASP A 320 -12.67 -13.90 13.62
CA ASP A 320 -11.87 -14.18 12.43
C ASP A 320 -10.74 -13.17 12.26
N TRP A 321 -9.61 -13.64 11.76
CA TRP A 321 -8.42 -12.84 11.43
C TRP A 321 -8.28 -12.76 9.92
N TYR A 322 -7.95 -11.57 9.41
CA TYR A 322 -7.83 -11.33 7.98
C TYR A 322 -6.41 -10.81 7.70
N LEU A 323 -5.45 -11.72 7.61
CA LEU A 323 -4.01 -11.42 7.50
C LEU A 323 -3.41 -11.79 6.14
N GLU A 324 -4.28 -12.04 5.17
CA GLU A 324 -3.96 -12.33 3.79
C GLU A 324 -3.74 -11.02 3.02
N ASN A 325 -2.83 -11.05 2.04
CA ASN A 325 -2.57 -9.94 1.12
C ASN A 325 -2.29 -8.59 1.80
N LEU A 326 -1.71 -8.59 3.00
CA LEU A 326 -1.44 -7.37 3.77
C LEU A 326 -0.49 -6.40 3.04
N HIS A 327 0.36 -6.88 2.12
CA HIS A 327 1.16 -6.00 1.26
C HIS A 327 0.30 -5.06 0.40
N LEU A 328 -0.92 -5.45 0.05
CA LEU A 328 -1.90 -4.64 -0.69
C LEU A 328 -2.86 -3.94 0.26
N ARG A 329 -3.48 -4.69 1.18
CA ARG A 329 -4.59 -4.22 2.00
C ARG A 329 -4.18 -3.12 2.97
N LEU A 330 -3.03 -3.27 3.67
CA LEU A 330 -2.52 -2.21 4.55
C LEU A 330 -2.30 -0.90 3.78
N ALA A 331 -1.81 -1.00 2.55
CA ALA A 331 -1.59 0.16 1.67
C ALA A 331 -2.90 0.78 1.11
N SER A 332 -4.06 0.20 1.41
CA SER A 332 -5.36 0.50 0.80
C SER A 332 -5.35 0.37 -0.73
N HIS A 333 -4.54 -0.55 -1.24
CA HIS A 333 -4.44 -0.84 -2.66
C HIS A 333 -5.29 -2.07 -3.01
N GLY A 334 -6.56 -1.86 -3.36
CA GLY A 334 -7.38 -2.93 -3.92
C GLY A 334 -6.95 -3.36 -5.31
N ILE A 335 -7.41 -4.52 -5.76
CA ILE A 335 -7.18 -5.00 -7.13
C ILE A 335 -8.03 -4.15 -8.09
N LYS A 336 -9.28 -3.89 -7.74
CA LYS A 336 -10.21 -3.12 -8.58
C LYS A 336 -10.07 -1.61 -8.37
N HIS A 337 -9.91 -1.17 -7.12
CA HIS A 337 -10.01 0.24 -6.75
C HIS A 337 -9.00 0.64 -5.67
N ASN A 338 -8.61 1.91 -5.63
CA ASN A 338 -7.91 2.49 -4.48
C ASN A 338 -8.96 2.90 -3.45
N PHE A 339 -8.78 2.49 -2.19
CA PHE A 339 -9.84 2.64 -1.21
C PHE A 339 -9.70 3.85 -0.28
N GLN A 340 -8.60 4.60 -0.25
CA GLN A 340 -8.38 5.62 0.80
C GLN A 340 -9.57 6.61 0.99
N PHE A 341 -10.09 6.72 2.22
CA PHE A 341 -11.19 7.64 2.52
C PHE A 341 -10.67 9.05 2.86
N MET A 342 -10.49 9.85 1.81
CA MET A 342 -9.90 11.19 1.95
C MET A 342 -10.91 12.34 2.00
N LYS A 343 -12.09 12.19 1.37
CA LYS A 343 -13.01 13.33 1.08
C LYS A 343 -14.51 13.09 1.28
N ASP A 344 -14.94 11.87 1.60
CA ASP A 344 -16.31 11.57 1.97
C ASP A 344 -16.41 10.97 3.41
N GLU A 345 -16.91 11.77 4.36
CA GLU A 345 -17.12 11.34 5.76
C GLU A 345 -18.26 10.33 5.87
N ASP A 346 -19.33 10.51 5.09
CA ASP A 346 -20.50 9.64 5.17
C ASP A 346 -20.17 8.24 4.66
N SER A 347 -19.34 8.14 3.61
CA SER A 347 -18.78 6.86 3.14
C SER A 347 -18.00 6.13 4.24
N LEU A 348 -17.24 6.85 5.08
CA LEU A 348 -16.52 6.21 6.20
C LEU A 348 -17.50 5.63 7.23
N PHE A 349 -18.51 6.38 7.64
CA PHE A 349 -19.50 5.90 8.61
C PHE A 349 -20.34 4.76 8.04
N HIS A 350 -20.72 4.86 6.77
CA HIS A 350 -21.40 3.78 6.05
C HIS A 350 -20.56 2.50 6.06
N TRP A 351 -19.27 2.62 5.72
CA TRP A 351 -18.34 1.50 5.76
C TRP A 351 -18.20 0.91 7.18
N LEU A 352 -18.02 1.77 8.20
CA LEU A 352 -17.93 1.34 9.60
C LEU A 352 -19.19 0.61 10.08
N ASP A 353 -20.35 1.00 9.58
CA ASP A 353 -21.62 0.32 9.86
C ASP A 353 -21.73 -1.01 9.10
N TYR A 354 -21.33 -1.04 7.82
CA TYR A 354 -21.31 -2.26 7.01
C TYR A 354 -20.45 -3.36 7.66
N VAL A 355 -19.23 -3.03 8.07
CA VAL A 355 -18.27 -4.00 8.64
C VAL A 355 -18.66 -4.49 10.04
N GLN A 356 -19.60 -3.82 10.70
CA GLN A 356 -20.18 -4.29 11.97
C GLN A 356 -21.23 -5.37 11.77
N HIS A 357 -21.88 -5.40 10.61
CA HIS A 357 -23.04 -6.25 10.35
C HIS A 357 -22.79 -7.33 9.27
N ASN A 358 -21.68 -7.24 8.54
CA ASN A 358 -21.36 -8.14 7.43
C ASN A 358 -19.94 -8.72 7.58
N ASN A 359 -19.64 -9.78 6.84
CA ASN A 359 -18.27 -10.28 6.70
C ASN A 359 -17.54 -9.45 5.63
N PRO A 360 -16.57 -8.60 6.02
CA PRO A 360 -15.98 -7.63 5.11
C PRO A 360 -14.73 -8.15 4.40
N TYR A 361 -14.47 -9.47 4.42
CA TYR A 361 -13.22 -10.04 3.91
C TYR A 361 -12.90 -9.62 2.45
N ASP A 362 -13.93 -9.46 1.61
CA ASP A 362 -13.78 -8.89 0.27
C ASP A 362 -14.00 -7.36 0.28
N GLU A 363 -13.00 -6.63 0.77
CA GLU A 363 -12.93 -5.16 0.71
C GLU A 363 -13.06 -4.66 -0.75
N ASP A 364 -12.63 -5.46 -1.73
CA ASP A 364 -12.66 -5.15 -3.16
C ASP A 364 -14.05 -5.28 -3.80
N GLY A 365 -14.82 -6.29 -3.38
CA GLY A 365 -16.19 -6.54 -3.83
C GLY A 365 -17.20 -5.59 -3.20
N SER A 366 -17.02 -5.27 -1.92
CA SER A 366 -17.98 -4.46 -1.14
C SER A 366 -18.11 -3.01 -1.61
N TRP A 367 -17.09 -2.43 -2.26
CA TRP A 367 -17.13 -1.05 -2.75
C TRP A 367 -18.18 -0.78 -3.85
N ARG A 368 -18.52 -1.78 -4.69
CA ARG A 368 -19.52 -1.59 -5.76
C ARG A 368 -20.95 -1.61 -5.26
N GLU A 369 -21.21 -2.27 -4.14
CA GLU A 369 -22.56 -2.31 -3.56
C GLU A 369 -22.99 -0.96 -2.98
N GLU A 370 -22.05 -0.08 -2.60
CA GLU A 370 -22.37 1.23 -2.01
C GLU A 370 -23.06 2.20 -2.99
N LYS A 371 -22.90 2.01 -4.31
CA LYS A 371 -23.65 2.81 -5.31
C LYS A 371 -25.00 2.21 -5.72
N ILE A 372 -25.31 0.98 -5.31
CA ILE A 372 -26.50 0.24 -5.78
C ILE A 372 -27.39 -0.30 -4.64
N ASN A 373 -26.94 -0.33 -3.38
CA ASN A 373 -27.74 -0.94 -2.30
C ASN A 373 -28.86 -0.04 -1.77
N SER A 374 -29.91 0.04 -2.59
CA SER A 374 -31.30 0.20 -2.14
C SER A 374 -31.61 -0.71 -0.94
N SER A 375 -31.02 -1.91 -0.84
CA SER A 375 -31.21 -2.83 0.29
C SER A 375 -30.69 -2.31 1.64
N TYR A 376 -29.56 -1.60 1.68
CA TYR A 376 -29.02 -0.99 2.92
C TYR A 376 -29.91 0.18 3.36
N ILE A 377 -30.29 1.04 2.42
CA ILE A 377 -31.23 2.13 2.68
C ILE A 377 -32.56 1.55 3.19
N LEU A 378 -33.07 0.48 2.58
CA LEU A 378 -34.28 -0.22 3.01
C LEU A 378 -34.12 -0.86 4.40
N ALA A 379 -32.97 -1.46 4.72
CA ALA A 379 -32.69 -2.02 6.04
C ALA A 379 -32.64 -0.93 7.12
N LYS A 380 -32.04 0.21 6.83
CA LYS A 380 -31.98 1.37 7.74
C LYS A 380 -33.37 1.98 7.94
N ILE A 381 -34.15 2.15 6.86
CA ILE A 381 -35.55 2.58 6.94
C ILE A 381 -36.36 1.59 7.78
N LYS A 382 -36.20 0.28 7.57
CA LYS A 382 -36.88 -0.75 8.36
C LYS A 382 -36.53 -0.65 9.85
N ASN A 383 -35.25 -0.51 10.18
CA ASN A 383 -34.80 -0.38 11.57
C ASN A 383 -35.33 0.91 12.24
N ILE A 384 -35.39 2.02 11.50
CA ILE A 384 -36.04 3.26 11.97
C ILE A 384 -37.54 3.01 12.23
N MET A 385 -38.23 2.35 11.30
CA MET A 385 -39.65 2.03 11.43
C MET A 385 -39.95 1.08 12.61
N ASP A 386 -39.09 0.09 12.85
CA ASP A 386 -39.21 -0.85 13.97
C ASP A 386 -39.01 -0.13 15.32
N ASN A 387 -38.07 0.80 15.40
CA ASN A 387 -37.83 1.63 16.59
C ASN A 387 -38.98 2.60 16.87
N ILE A 388 -39.54 3.25 15.83
CA ILE A 388 -40.73 4.10 15.96
C ILE A 388 -41.91 3.27 16.49
N THR A 389 -42.11 2.07 15.93
CA THR A 389 -43.18 1.16 16.34
C THR A 389 -43.03 0.73 17.80
N THR A 390 -41.82 0.37 18.21
CA THR A 390 -41.51 -0.04 19.59
C THR A 390 -41.75 1.09 20.58
N ARG A 391 -41.23 2.29 20.29
CA ARG A 391 -41.42 3.48 21.14
C ARG A 391 -42.89 3.91 21.18
N GLY A 392 -43.61 3.80 20.07
CA GLY A 392 -45.05 4.03 20.01
C GLY A 392 -45.85 3.09 20.91
N LYS A 393 -45.51 1.79 20.92
CA LYS A 393 -46.13 0.79 21.82
C LYS A 393 -45.84 1.07 23.29
N GLU A 394 -44.62 1.49 23.64
CA GLU A 394 -44.28 1.89 25.01
C GLU A 394 -45.07 3.12 25.48
N LEU A 395 -45.16 4.15 24.63
CA LEU A 395 -45.94 5.36 24.93
C LEU A 395 -47.43 5.02 25.10
N ALA A 396 -48.00 4.16 24.25
CA ALA A 396 -49.38 3.70 24.39
C ALA A 396 -49.60 2.92 25.70
N LYS A 397 -48.66 2.03 26.07
CA LYS A 397 -48.72 1.28 27.34
C LYS A 397 -48.63 2.19 28.56
N ASN A 398 -47.81 3.24 28.50
CA ASN A 398 -47.70 4.24 29.56
C ASN A 398 -48.95 5.12 29.66
N ALA A 399 -49.55 5.50 28.53
CA ALA A 399 -50.81 6.23 28.51
C ALA A 399 -51.99 5.41 29.10
N LEU A 400 -52.03 4.11 28.83
CA LEU A 400 -53.01 3.18 29.42
C LEU A 400 -52.84 3.05 30.94
N LYS A 401 -51.61 3.03 31.45
CA LYS A 401 -51.33 3.05 32.90
C LYS A 401 -51.79 4.35 33.58
N LEU A 402 -51.72 5.49 32.88
CA LEU A 402 -52.17 6.78 33.42
C LEU A 402 -53.70 6.94 33.42
N LYS A 403 -54.42 6.21 32.55
CA LYS A 403 -55.90 6.21 32.54
C LYS A 403 -56.54 5.34 33.63
N HIS A 404 -55.76 4.47 34.27
CA HIS A 404 -56.19 3.67 35.41
C HIS A 404 -55.21 3.84 36.57
N PRO A 405 -55.20 5.02 37.21
CA PRO A 405 -54.51 5.15 38.48
C PRO A 405 -55.20 4.20 39.47
N LYS A 406 -54.41 3.35 40.11
CA LYS A 406 -54.87 2.58 41.27
C LYS A 406 -55.28 3.51 42.39
#